data_AF-W7V1V1-F1
#
_entry.id   AF-W7V1V1-F1
#
_cell.length_a   1.000
_cell.length_b   1.000
_cell.length_c   1.000
_cell.angle_alpha   90.00
_cell.angle_beta   90.00
_cell.angle_gamma   90.00
#
_symmetry.space_group_name_H-M   'P 1'
#
loop_
_entity.id
_entity.type
_entity.pdbx_description
1 polymer ?
#
loop_
_entity_poly.entity_id
_entity_poly.type
_entity_poly.pdbx_seq_one_letter_code
_entity_poly.pdbx_strand_id
1 'polypeptide(L)'
;MANTTELFINPEAVRALANQFQALANRMNNTLMGISSEIASTESTYQAQSATDMREKFEEVKQKIEQFVEYLRKVATYLVQNVADPADVVDQIASQNVASISKPQ
;
A
#
# COMPACT_ATOMS: atom_id res chain seq x y z
N MET A 1 18.50 -28.75 -8.02
CA MET A 1 18.99 -27.98 -6.86
C MET A 1 18.52 -26.55 -7.07
N ALA A 2 17.62 -26.05 -6.23
CA ALA A 2 17.15 -24.66 -6.33
C ALA A 2 18.31 -23.75 -5.91
N ASN A 3 18.73 -22.87 -6.80
CA ASN A 3 19.74 -21.86 -6.54
C ASN A 3 19.06 -20.75 -5.72
N THR A 4 18.83 -20.98 -4.43
CA THR A 4 18.32 -19.96 -3.52
C THR A 4 19.44 -18.98 -3.25
N THR A 5 19.50 -17.92 -4.04
CA THR A 5 20.24 -16.72 -3.69
C THR A 5 19.70 -16.24 -2.34
N GLU A 6 20.53 -16.25 -1.30
CA GLU A 6 20.17 -15.64 -0.02
C GLU A 6 19.91 -14.16 -0.27
N LEU A 7 18.64 -13.78 -0.28
CA LEU A 7 18.23 -12.39 -0.40
C LEU A 7 18.29 -11.79 1.00
N PHE A 8 19.31 -10.98 1.27
CA PHE A 8 19.31 -10.15 2.48
C PHE A 8 18.19 -9.11 2.36
N ILE A 9 17.15 -9.27 3.15
CA ILE A 9 16.01 -8.36 3.20
C ILE A 9 16.30 -7.31 4.25
N ASN A 10 16.37 -6.04 3.85
CA ASN A 10 16.41 -4.92 4.78
C ASN A 10 14.97 -4.59 5.24
N PRO A 11 14.61 -4.83 6.51
CA PRO A 11 13.25 -4.63 7.02
C PRO A 11 12.78 -3.16 6.95
N GLU A 12 13.71 -2.21 7.15
CA GLU A 12 13.41 -0.77 7.05
C GLU A 12 13.07 -0.36 5.63
N ALA A 13 13.81 -0.88 4.64
CA ALA A 13 13.54 -0.61 3.23
C ALA A 13 12.16 -1.17 2.82
N VAL A 14 11.79 -2.35 3.34
CA VAL A 14 10.47 -2.95 3.11
C VAL A 14 9.35 -2.11 3.74
N ARG A 15 9.54 -1.61 4.98
CA ARG A 15 8.59 -0.68 5.62
C ARG A 15 8.45 0.63 4.86
N ALA A 16 9.56 1.17 4.35
CA ALA A 16 9.54 2.37 3.52
C ALA A 16 8.71 2.16 2.25
N LEU A 17 8.87 1.01 1.57
CA LEU A 17 8.07 0.65 0.40
C LEU A 17 6.58 0.47 0.74
N ALA A 18 6.26 -0.20 1.86
CA ALA A 18 4.88 -0.33 2.34
C ALA A 18 4.24 1.03 2.61
N ASN A 19 4.98 1.95 3.23
CA ASN A 19 4.53 3.33 3.48
C ASN A 19 4.27 4.09 2.17
N GLN A 20 5.09 3.90 1.13
CA GLN A 20 4.86 4.50 -0.19
C GLN A 20 3.58 3.98 -0.84
N PHE A 21 3.29 2.68 -0.76
CA PHE A 21 2.03 2.12 -1.25
C PHE A 21 0.82 2.67 -0.48
N GLN A 22 0.92 2.78 0.84
CA GLN A 22 -0.14 3.38 1.66
C GLN A 22 -0.37 4.85 1.30
N ALA A 23 0.70 5.62 1.10
CA ALA A 23 0.62 7.02 0.68
C ALA A 23 0.01 7.17 -0.73
N LEU A 24 0.34 6.28 -1.66
CA LEU A 24 -0.29 6.24 -2.98
C LEU A 24 -1.78 5.93 -2.89
N ALA A 25 -2.16 4.91 -2.11
CA ALA A 25 -3.56 4.54 -1.87
C ALA A 25 -4.38 5.70 -1.30
N ASN A 26 -3.82 6.44 -0.33
CA ASN A 26 -4.47 7.61 0.25
C ASN A 26 -4.62 8.76 -0.76
N ARG A 27 -3.60 9.04 -1.58
CA ARG A 27 -3.69 10.06 -2.64
C ARG A 27 -4.77 9.72 -3.66
N MET A 28 -4.85 8.46 -4.09
CA MET A 28 -5.88 8.01 -5.03
C MET A 28 -7.29 8.17 -4.46
N ASN A 29 -7.48 7.83 -3.18
CA ASN A 29 -8.77 8.00 -2.51
C ASN A 29 -9.17 9.48 -2.41
N ASN A 30 -8.22 10.37 -2.07
CA ASN A 30 -8.46 11.80 -2.03
C ASN A 30 -8.83 12.36 -3.41
N THR A 31 -8.16 11.90 -4.48
CA THR A 31 -8.50 12.29 -5.86
C THR A 31 -9.92 11.84 -6.22
N LEU A 32 -10.33 10.62 -5.86
CA LEU A 32 -11.70 10.14 -6.09
C LEU A 32 -12.74 10.99 -5.36
N MET A 33 -12.48 11.34 -4.09
CA MET A 33 -13.37 12.22 -3.33
C MET A 33 -13.48 13.61 -3.97
N GLY A 34 -12.36 14.17 -4.45
CA GLY A 34 -12.34 15.44 -5.17
C GLY A 34 -13.20 15.41 -6.43
N ILE A 35 -13.01 14.39 -7.29
CA ILE A 35 -13.81 14.25 -8.51
C ILE A 35 -15.30 14.06 -8.19
N SER A 36 -15.62 13.26 -7.16
CA SER A 36 -17.01 13.06 -6.72
C SER A 36 -17.67 14.38 -6.33
N SER A 37 -16.93 15.25 -5.62
CA SER A 37 -17.41 16.58 -5.23
C SER A 37 -17.64 17.49 -6.43
N GLU A 38 -16.72 17.49 -7.42
CA GLU A 38 -16.86 18.29 -8.64
C GLU A 38 -18.04 17.85 -9.50
N ILE A 39 -18.31 16.54 -9.59
CA ILE A 39 -19.49 16.01 -10.29
C ILE A 39 -20.77 16.45 -9.61
N ALA A 40 -20.86 16.31 -8.28
CA ALA A 40 -22.04 16.74 -7.53
C ALA A 40 -22.29 18.26 -7.68
N SER A 41 -21.22 19.06 -7.65
CA SER A 41 -21.29 20.51 -7.92
C SER A 41 -21.82 20.80 -9.33
N THR A 42 -21.31 20.08 -10.32
CA THR A 42 -21.74 20.21 -11.73
C THR A 42 -23.21 19.84 -11.89
N GLU A 43 -23.68 18.72 -11.32
CA GLU A 43 -25.09 18.30 -11.36
C GLU A 43 -26.01 19.33 -10.67
N SER A 44 -25.56 19.93 -9.56
CA SER A 44 -26.34 20.94 -8.85
C SER A 44 -26.52 22.24 -9.66
N THR A 45 -25.54 22.58 -10.50
CA THR A 45 -25.53 23.80 -11.31
C THR A 45 -26.20 23.57 -12.67
N TYR A 46 -25.97 22.41 -13.27
CA TYR A 46 -26.44 22.03 -14.59
C TYR A 46 -27.19 20.70 -14.51
N GLN A 47 -28.52 20.75 -14.34
CA GLN A 47 -29.42 19.59 -14.42
C GLN A 47 -29.56 19.10 -15.87
N ALA A 48 -28.45 18.87 -16.55
CA ALA A 48 -28.38 18.41 -17.93
C ALA A 48 -28.05 16.91 -17.98
N GLN A 49 -28.55 16.22 -19.01
CA GLN A 49 -28.26 14.79 -19.25
C GLN A 49 -26.76 14.49 -19.24
N SER A 50 -25.92 15.40 -19.72
CA SER A 50 -24.46 15.26 -19.73
C SER A 50 -23.84 15.16 -18.33
N ALA A 51 -24.45 15.80 -17.32
CA ALA A 51 -23.97 15.70 -15.94
C ALA A 51 -24.30 14.32 -15.34
N THR A 52 -25.50 13.80 -15.63
CA THR A 52 -25.90 12.43 -15.29
C THR A 52 -24.98 11.40 -15.94
N ASP A 53 -24.70 11.55 -17.25
CA ASP A 53 -23.80 10.67 -18.00
C ASP A 53 -22.38 10.67 -17.41
N MET A 54 -21.90 11.85 -16.97
CA MET A 54 -20.60 12.00 -16.31
C MET A 54 -20.55 11.26 -14.97
N ARG A 55 -21.60 11.36 -14.14
CA ARG A 55 -21.70 10.61 -12.87
C ARG A 55 -21.69 9.11 -13.10
N GLU A 56 -22.46 8.62 -14.07
CA GLU A 56 -22.52 7.19 -14.39
C GLU A 56 -21.16 6.65 -14.83
N LYS A 57 -20.46 7.37 -15.72
CA LYS A 57 -19.10 6.99 -16.15
C LYS A 57 -18.06 7.12 -15.06
N PHE A 58 -18.20 8.10 -14.18
CA PHE A 58 -17.33 8.21 -13.02
C PHE A 58 -17.51 7.05 -12.05
N GLU A 59 -18.74 6.61 -11.77
CA GLU A 59 -18.99 5.51 -10.84
C GLU A 59 -18.39 4.19 -11.34
N GLU A 60 -18.43 3.91 -12.65
CA GLU A 60 -17.75 2.75 -13.27
C GLU A 60 -16.23 2.76 -13.02
N VAL A 61 -15.60 3.93 -13.10
CA VAL A 61 -14.14 4.09 -12.92
C VAL A 61 -13.78 4.09 -11.44
N LYS A 62 -14.58 4.76 -10.60
CA LYS A 62 -14.40 4.86 -9.16
C LYS A 62 -14.29 3.49 -8.52
N GLN A 63 -15.20 2.57 -8.84
CA GLN A 63 -15.16 1.20 -8.30
C GLN A 63 -13.84 0.47 -8.60
N LYS A 64 -13.31 0.62 -9.82
CA LYS A 64 -12.02 -0.01 -10.20
C LYS A 64 -10.85 0.60 -9.44
N ILE A 65 -10.87 1.92 -9.25
CA ILE A 65 -9.84 2.64 -8.50
C ILE A 65 -9.91 2.26 -7.02
N GLU A 66 -11.11 2.14 -6.43
CA GLU A 66 -11.31 1.68 -5.05
C GLU A 66 -10.75 0.27 -4.84
N GLN A 67 -11.03 -0.67 -5.75
CA GLN A 67 -10.47 -2.02 -5.72
C GLN A 67 -8.93 -2.00 -5.77
N PHE A 68 -8.34 -1.14 -6.60
CA PHE A 68 -6.89 -1.00 -6.67
C PHE A 68 -6.30 -0.36 -5.41
N VAL A 69 -6.96 0.64 -4.82
CA VAL A 69 -6.59 1.24 -3.53
C VAL A 69 -6.58 0.19 -2.42
N GLU A 70 -7.60 -0.68 -2.36
CA GLU A 70 -7.62 -1.80 -1.42
C GLU A 70 -6.48 -2.78 -1.66
N TYR A 71 -6.18 -3.08 -2.93
CA TYR A 71 -5.08 -3.97 -3.28
C TYR A 71 -3.72 -3.39 -2.84
N LEU A 72 -3.47 -2.10 -3.06
CA LEU A 72 -2.27 -1.42 -2.57
C LEU A 72 -2.13 -1.51 -1.04
N ARG A 73 -3.23 -1.34 -0.30
CA ARG A 73 -3.25 -1.50 1.16
C ARG A 73 -2.94 -2.93 1.58
N LYS A 74 -3.50 -3.93 0.88
CA LYS A 74 -3.20 -5.35 1.13
C LYS A 74 -1.72 -5.67 0.90
N VAL A 75 -1.13 -5.16 -0.18
CA VAL A 75 0.30 -5.31 -0.47
C VAL A 75 1.15 -4.66 0.62
N ALA A 76 0.83 -3.44 1.02
CA ALA A 76 1.54 -2.75 2.11
C ALA A 76 1.51 -3.55 3.42
N THR A 77 0.33 -4.03 3.82
CA THR A 77 0.16 -4.87 5.01
C THR A 77 0.95 -6.18 4.89
N TYR A 78 0.92 -6.82 3.72
CA TYR A 78 1.66 -8.06 3.48
C TYR A 78 3.17 -7.86 3.62
N LEU A 79 3.71 -6.78 3.03
CA LEU A 79 5.13 -6.42 3.12
C LEU A 79 5.58 -6.22 4.58
N VAL A 80 4.76 -5.58 5.41
CA VAL A 80 5.12 -5.40 6.82
C VAL A 80 5.05 -6.74 7.56
N GLN A 81 3.88 -7.39 7.54
CA GLN A 81 3.60 -8.54 8.39
C GLN A 81 4.33 -9.83 7.99
N ASN A 82 4.62 -10.02 6.70
CA ASN A 82 5.17 -11.27 6.18
C ASN A 82 6.61 -11.14 5.71
N VAL A 83 7.15 -9.91 5.64
CA VAL A 83 8.51 -9.68 5.15
C VAL A 83 9.33 -8.88 6.17
N ALA A 84 8.92 -7.67 6.56
CA ALA A 84 9.70 -6.83 7.47
C ALA A 84 9.73 -7.39 8.90
N ASP A 85 8.58 -7.69 9.49
CA ASP A 85 8.50 -8.14 10.88
C ASP A 85 9.19 -9.50 11.10
N PRO A 86 9.04 -10.51 10.21
CA PRO A 86 9.80 -11.75 10.33
C PRO A 86 11.31 -11.56 10.16
N ALA A 87 11.75 -10.67 9.27
CA ALA A 87 13.17 -10.40 9.05
C ALA A 87 13.82 -9.77 10.29
N ASP A 88 13.14 -8.85 10.97
CA ASP A 88 13.61 -8.29 12.25
C ASP A 88 13.80 -9.38 13.33
N VAL A 89 12.89 -10.35 13.41
CA VAL A 89 13.00 -11.46 14.37
C VAL A 89 14.21 -12.33 14.08
N VAL A 90 14.47 -12.63 12.81
CA VAL A 90 15.65 -13.40 12.38
C VAL A 90 16.94 -12.64 12.73
N ASP A 91 17.00 -11.34 12.43
CA ASP A 91 18.17 -10.50 12.73
C ASP A 91 18.42 -10.38 14.24
N GLN A 92 17.36 -10.27 15.05
CA GLN A 92 17.48 -10.25 16.51
C GLN A 92 18.01 -11.56 17.07
N ILE A 93 17.50 -12.71 16.60
CA ILE A 93 17.97 -14.04 17.02
C ILE A 93 19.43 -14.23 16.62
N ALA A 94 19.81 -13.87 15.38
CA ALA A 94 21.18 -13.94 14.92
C ALA A 94 22.12 -13.09 15.79
N SER A 95 21.71 -11.86 16.10
CA SER A 95 22.48 -10.94 16.95
C SER A 95 22.66 -11.43 18.38
N GLN A 96 21.61 -12.02 18.99
CA GLN A 96 21.68 -12.62 20.33
C GLN A 96 22.62 -13.84 20.37
N ASN A 97 22.58 -14.68 19.34
CA ASN A 97 23.46 -15.85 19.22
C ASN A 97 24.93 -15.43 19.05
N VAL A 98 25.21 -14.41 18.24
CA VAL A 98 26.60 -13.89 18.09
C VAL A 98 27.10 -13.24 19.39
N ALA A 99 26.26 -12.46 20.08
CA ALA A 99 26.64 -11.80 21.34
C ALA A 99 26.95 -12.79 22.47
N SER A 100 26.27 -13.95 22.50
CA SER A 100 26.49 -15.01 23.48
C SER A 100 27.77 -15.82 23.22
N ILE A 101 28.20 -15.95 21.96
CA ILE A 101 29.47 -16.58 21.57
C ILE A 101 30.67 -15.64 21.84
N SER A 102 30.45 -14.31 21.77
CA SER A 102 31.51 -13.29 21.86
C SER A 102 31.93 -12.92 23.29
N LYS A 103 31.37 -13.54 24.34
CA LYS A 103 31.85 -13.38 25.71
C LYS A 103 32.95 -14.43 25.98
N PRO A 104 34.24 -14.06 26.04
CA PRO A 104 35.26 -14.98 26.52
C PRO A 104 35.04 -15.28 28.00
N GLN A 105 35.25 -16.54 28.40
CA GLN A 105 35.41 -16.93 29.79
C GLN A 105 36.69 -16.34 30.38
#